data_AF-A0A943EJ34-F1
#
_entry.id   AF-A0A943EJ34-F1
#
_cell.length_a   1.000
_cell.length_b   1.000
_cell.length_c   1.000
_cell.angle_alpha   90.00
_cell.angle_beta   90.00
_cell.angle_gamma   90.00
#
_symmetry.space_group_name_H-M   'P 1'
#
loop_
_entity.id
_entity.type
_entity.pdbx_description
1 polymer ?
#
loop_
_entity_poly.entity_id
_entity_poly.type
_entity_poly.pdbx_seq_one_letter_code
_entity_poly.pdbx_strand_id
1 'polypeptide(L)'
;MENTSIPFLCGGTFFTQVYRSRKGKKTANEHAKGQKESLSEPELFRRLISIYQLTDFRPEINTLKSYTTFFKRCQQNQDNFIGLDDYDKRRNFGEDIQKENSKAFSAMVQFIRDYIDESLYKQLARNLLGLIQEDSSIPTNEKFFIWPKWVEKQSLITRTEINLPDLLLGIWHYIAINRSNENIKGADTYHSWYPVNPKEYKGRVGADIKQELQVTCSNTSHQSASASVLDGENNQSSEKAYEADDSSTTEENNYSKTQIIQNATIVNQHGEKNIHITHVDTLII
;
A
#
# COMPACT_ATOMS: atom_id res chain seq x y z
N MET A 1 30.65 4.71 18.16
CA MET A 1 29.38 5.42 17.90
C MET A 1 29.03 5.08 16.46
N GLU A 2 27.97 4.30 16.24
CA GLU A 2 27.47 4.11 14.87
C GLU A 2 27.01 5.48 14.36
N ASN A 3 27.49 5.90 13.20
CA ASN A 3 26.99 7.11 12.55
C ASN A 3 25.52 6.87 12.18
N THR A 4 24.59 7.48 12.91
CA THR A 4 23.18 7.49 12.52
C THR A 4 23.02 8.37 11.27
N SER A 5 22.60 7.75 10.15
CA SER A 5 22.17 8.50 8.96
C SER A 5 20.90 9.25 9.31
N ILE A 6 20.89 10.58 9.15
CA ILE A 6 19.69 11.40 9.34
C ILE A 6 19.46 12.19 8.04
N PRO A 7 18.30 12.02 7.37
CA PRO A 7 17.22 11.12 7.76
C PRO A 7 17.50 9.64 7.44
N PHE A 8 16.78 8.74 8.09
CA PHE A 8 16.80 7.29 7.87
C PHE A 8 15.43 6.80 7.40
N LEU A 9 15.39 6.14 6.24
CA LEU A 9 14.18 5.50 5.73
C LEU A 9 13.95 4.16 6.43
N CYS A 10 12.91 4.10 7.24
CA CYS A 10 12.41 2.88 7.84
C CYS A 10 10.88 2.88 7.89
N GLY A 11 10.31 1.79 8.42
CA GLY A 11 8.86 1.64 8.56
C GLY A 11 8.16 2.82 9.26
N GLY A 12 8.73 3.27 10.39
CA GLY A 12 8.18 4.33 11.22
C GLY A 12 8.31 5.71 10.61
N THR A 13 9.44 6.04 9.97
CA THR A 13 9.63 7.32 9.28
C THR A 13 8.76 7.41 8.03
N PHE A 14 8.64 6.33 7.26
CA PHE A 14 7.67 6.19 6.17
C PHE A 14 6.22 6.38 6.67
N PHE A 15 5.82 5.59 7.67
CA PHE A 15 4.46 5.64 8.22
C PHE A 15 4.12 7.02 8.78
N THR A 16 5.08 7.71 9.39
CA THR A 16 4.92 9.09 9.86
C THR A 16 4.54 10.04 8.72
N GLN A 17 5.18 9.94 7.54
CA GLN A 17 4.85 10.80 6.39
C GLN A 17 3.46 10.48 5.82
N VAL A 18 3.12 9.20 5.71
CA VAL A 18 1.79 8.75 5.28
C VAL A 18 0.71 9.24 6.25
N TYR A 19 0.90 9.02 7.56
CA TYR A 19 -0.05 9.43 8.60
C TYR A 19 -0.28 10.95 8.61
N ARG A 20 0.77 11.76 8.41
CA ARG A 20 0.66 13.22 8.35
C ARG A 20 -0.14 13.71 7.15
N SER A 21 -0.19 12.93 6.09
CA SER A 21 -0.90 13.26 4.86
C SER A 21 -2.36 12.81 4.88
N ARG A 22 -2.84 12.32 6.03
CA ARG A 22 -4.22 11.86 6.17
C ARG A 22 -5.22 13.00 6.07
N LYS A 23 -6.43 12.70 5.61
CA LYS A 23 -7.58 13.60 5.69
C LYS A 23 -7.79 14.06 7.13
N GLY A 24 -8.13 15.34 7.27
CA GLY A 24 -8.46 15.94 8.56
C GLY A 24 -9.58 15.18 9.29
N LYS A 25 -9.58 15.26 10.63
CA LYS A 25 -10.73 14.80 11.40
C LYS A 25 -11.93 15.70 11.07
N LYS A 26 -13.07 15.09 10.82
CA LYS A 26 -14.33 15.78 10.53
C LYS A 26 -14.77 16.59 11.75
N THR A 27 -15.31 17.77 11.53
CA THR A 27 -15.93 18.59 12.57
C THR A 27 -17.26 17.99 13.02
N ALA A 28 -17.77 18.39 14.19
CA ALA A 28 -19.07 17.93 14.71
C ALA A 28 -20.22 18.14 13.69
N ASN A 29 -20.17 19.23 12.92
CA ASN A 29 -21.14 19.52 11.87
C ASN A 29 -21.06 18.58 10.67
N GLU A 30 -19.88 18.06 10.34
CA GLU A 30 -19.70 17.09 9.25
C GLU A 30 -20.14 15.68 9.69
N HIS A 31 -19.97 15.35 10.97
CA HIS A 31 -20.54 14.13 11.57
C HIS A 31 -22.08 14.14 11.53
N ALA A 32 -22.70 15.29 11.83
CA ALA A 32 -24.16 15.45 11.74
C ALA A 32 -24.70 15.27 10.31
N LYS A 33 -23.85 15.46 9.28
CA LYS A 33 -24.17 15.20 7.86
C LYS A 33 -23.83 13.78 7.40
N GLY A 34 -23.58 12.85 8.34
CA GLY A 34 -23.34 11.44 8.04
C GLY A 34 -22.00 11.13 7.35
N GLN A 35 -21.05 12.07 7.37
CA GLN A 35 -19.73 11.84 6.77
C GLN A 35 -18.86 10.97 7.67
N LYS A 36 -18.28 9.91 7.11
CA LYS A 36 -17.38 8.98 7.84
C LYS A 36 -16.14 9.72 8.34
N GLU A 37 -15.77 9.48 9.60
CA GLU A 37 -14.54 10.02 10.22
C GLU A 37 -13.29 9.52 9.47
N SER A 38 -12.25 10.34 9.40
CA SER A 38 -10.92 9.85 9.02
C SER A 38 -10.49 8.75 9.99
N LEU A 39 -9.90 7.67 9.50
CA LEU A 39 -9.45 6.59 10.39
C LEU A 39 -8.50 7.07 11.49
N SER A 40 -8.58 6.36 12.61
CA SER A 40 -7.58 6.47 13.67
C SER A 40 -6.19 6.02 13.18
N GLU A 41 -5.14 6.53 13.82
CA GLU A 41 -3.75 6.13 13.54
C GLU A 41 -3.56 4.60 13.59
N PRO A 42 -4.10 3.87 14.59
CA PRO A 42 -3.99 2.41 14.63
C PRO A 42 -4.67 1.69 13.47
N GLU A 43 -5.82 2.18 12.99
CA GLU A 43 -6.49 1.58 11.84
C GLU A 43 -5.72 1.86 10.54
N LEU A 44 -5.13 3.04 10.39
CA LEU A 44 -4.25 3.34 9.24
C LEU A 44 -3.05 2.39 9.20
N PHE A 45 -2.43 2.14 10.35
CA PHE A 45 -1.35 1.16 10.47
C PHE A 45 -1.82 -0.26 10.14
N ARG A 46 -2.95 -0.69 10.70
CA ARG A 46 -3.54 -2.01 10.42
C ARG A 46 -3.83 -2.23 8.94
N ARG A 47 -4.34 -1.21 8.23
CA ARG A 47 -4.61 -1.26 6.79
C ARG A 47 -3.32 -1.38 5.97
N LEU A 48 -2.27 -0.65 6.33
CA LEU A 48 -0.96 -0.79 5.69
C LEU A 48 -0.39 -2.20 5.86
N ILE A 49 -0.50 -2.78 7.07
CA ILE A 49 -0.12 -4.19 7.32
C ILE A 49 -0.97 -5.14 6.47
N SER A 50 -2.28 -4.92 6.37
CA SER A 50 -3.18 -5.77 5.59
C SER A 50 -2.82 -5.79 4.10
N ILE A 51 -2.41 -4.64 3.54
CA ILE A 51 -1.94 -4.53 2.16
C ILE A 51 -0.68 -5.38 1.95
N TYR A 52 0.26 -5.30 2.88
CA TYR A 52 1.49 -6.10 2.83
C TYR A 52 1.23 -7.61 2.95
N GLN A 53 0.39 -8.00 3.89
CA GLN A 53 0.06 -9.41 4.10
C GLN A 53 -0.91 -9.97 3.03
N LEU A 54 -1.40 -9.12 2.12
CA LEU A 54 -2.41 -9.45 1.10
C LEU A 54 -3.70 -10.06 1.70
N THR A 55 -3.97 -9.78 2.98
CA THR A 55 -5.09 -10.32 3.75
C THR A 55 -5.50 -9.34 4.85
N ASP A 56 -6.72 -9.47 5.37
CA ASP A 56 -7.22 -8.58 6.43
C ASP A 56 -6.54 -8.91 7.76
N PHE A 57 -5.70 -8.00 8.25
CA PHE A 57 -4.96 -8.18 9.50
C PHE A 57 -5.81 -7.77 10.70
N ARG A 58 -6.13 -8.72 11.60
CA ARG A 58 -7.04 -8.52 12.75
C ARG A 58 -6.37 -8.78 14.11
N PRO A 59 -5.55 -7.85 14.59
CA PRO A 59 -4.93 -7.95 15.91
C PRO A 59 -5.88 -7.54 17.03
N GLU A 60 -5.50 -7.84 18.27
CA GLU A 60 -6.14 -7.26 19.45
C GLU A 60 -6.00 -5.73 19.46
N ILE A 61 -7.07 -5.02 19.82
CA ILE A 61 -7.16 -3.55 19.73
C ILE A 61 -6.10 -2.85 20.59
N ASN A 62 -5.86 -3.32 21.81
CA ASN A 62 -4.90 -2.69 22.73
C ASN A 62 -3.47 -2.87 22.23
N THR A 63 -3.13 -4.08 21.77
CA THR A 63 -1.85 -4.39 21.14
C THR A 63 -1.62 -3.52 19.91
N LEU A 64 -2.62 -3.39 19.03
CA LEU A 64 -2.53 -2.54 17.84
C LEU A 64 -2.25 -1.08 18.21
N LYS A 65 -2.95 -0.50 19.19
CA LYS A 65 -2.73 0.89 19.62
C LYS A 65 -1.29 1.13 20.11
N SER A 66 -0.80 0.27 20.99
CA SER A 66 0.56 0.37 21.54
C SER A 66 1.61 0.20 20.45
N TYR A 67 1.47 -0.83 19.62
CA TYR A 67 2.46 -1.14 18.59
C TYR A 67 2.48 -0.11 17.47
N THR A 68 1.33 0.49 17.13
CA THR A 68 1.29 1.63 16.21
C THR A 68 2.15 2.79 16.74
N THR A 69 2.01 3.10 18.04
CA THR A 69 2.76 4.18 18.66
C THR A 69 4.26 3.89 18.66
N PHE A 70 4.67 2.68 19.07
CA PHE A 70 6.07 2.28 19.08
C PHE A 70 6.67 2.23 17.68
N PHE A 71 5.93 1.73 16.70
CA PHE A 71 6.37 1.65 15.32
C PHE A 71 6.58 3.04 14.71
N LYS A 72 5.57 3.92 14.80
CA LYS A 72 5.63 5.29 14.28
C LYS A 72 6.81 6.07 14.86
N ARG A 73 7.00 5.97 16.18
CA ARG A 73 8.07 6.65 16.91
C ARG A 73 9.45 6.00 16.76
N CYS A 74 9.56 4.94 15.94
CA CYS A 74 10.79 4.20 15.73
C CYS A 74 11.40 3.67 17.04
N GLN A 75 10.55 3.27 18.00
CA GLN A 75 10.98 2.75 19.31
C GLN A 75 11.16 1.23 19.30
N GLN A 76 10.45 0.54 18.42
CA GLN A 76 10.49 -0.92 18.26
C GLN A 76 10.33 -1.29 16.79
N ASN A 77 10.90 -2.42 16.38
CA ASN A 77 10.83 -2.92 14.99
C ASN A 77 9.44 -3.36 14.58
N GLN A 78 8.74 -4.09 15.45
CA GLN A 78 7.43 -4.69 15.16
C GLN A 78 7.45 -5.61 13.93
N ASP A 79 8.62 -6.11 13.52
CA ASP A 79 8.81 -6.98 12.38
C ASP A 79 7.99 -8.26 12.50
N ASN A 80 8.02 -8.92 13.65
CA ASN A 80 7.18 -10.10 13.89
C ASN A 80 5.67 -9.78 13.83
N PHE A 81 5.24 -8.70 14.47
CA PHE A 81 3.83 -8.31 14.49
C PHE A 81 3.28 -7.95 13.10
N ILE A 82 4.09 -7.26 12.30
CA ILE A 82 3.76 -6.89 10.91
C ILE A 82 3.93 -8.11 9.98
N GLY A 83 4.79 -9.06 10.33
CA GLY A 83 5.22 -10.18 9.49
C GLY A 83 6.31 -9.79 8.48
N LEU A 84 7.14 -8.79 8.81
CA LEU A 84 8.31 -8.41 8.01
C LEU A 84 9.48 -9.39 8.18
N ASP A 85 9.49 -10.22 9.23
CA ASP A 85 10.46 -11.29 9.47
C ASP A 85 10.09 -12.60 8.73
N ASP A 86 8.82 -12.78 8.38
CA ASP A 86 8.28 -13.89 7.61
C ASP A 86 8.70 -13.85 6.12
N TYR A 87 9.42 -14.89 5.68
CA TYR A 87 9.91 -15.01 4.31
C TYR A 87 8.79 -15.11 3.27
N ASP A 88 7.76 -15.93 3.54
CA ASP A 88 6.69 -16.16 2.57
C ASP A 88 5.84 -14.92 2.39
N LYS A 89 5.59 -14.16 3.47
CA LYS A 89 4.92 -12.85 3.35
C LYS A 89 5.70 -11.87 2.48
N ARG A 90 7.02 -11.75 2.69
CA ARG A 90 7.88 -10.88 1.86
C ARG A 90 7.85 -11.32 0.39
N ARG A 91 7.99 -12.62 0.14
CA ARG A 91 7.99 -13.18 -1.22
C ARG A 91 6.65 -12.94 -1.92
N ASN A 92 5.54 -13.28 -1.26
CA ASN A 92 4.20 -13.12 -1.82
C ASN A 92 3.88 -11.64 -2.13
N PHE A 93 4.27 -10.72 -1.24
CA PHE A 93 4.10 -9.29 -1.48
C PHE A 93 4.93 -8.81 -2.68
N GLY A 94 6.21 -9.19 -2.74
CA GLY A 94 7.10 -8.84 -3.85
C GLY A 94 6.64 -9.42 -5.21
N GLU A 95 6.08 -10.63 -5.22
CA GLU A 95 5.46 -11.23 -6.41
C GLU A 95 4.14 -10.53 -6.78
N ASP A 96 3.32 -10.12 -5.81
CA ASP A 96 2.02 -9.49 -6.08
C ASP A 96 2.16 -8.09 -6.70
N ILE A 97 3.06 -7.24 -6.20
CA ILE A 97 3.25 -5.88 -6.75
C ILE A 97 3.78 -5.88 -8.18
N GLN A 98 4.35 -6.99 -8.64
CA GLN A 98 4.85 -7.22 -9.99
C GLN A 98 3.78 -7.79 -10.94
N LYS A 99 2.50 -7.83 -10.54
CA LYS A 99 1.40 -8.29 -11.40
C LYS A 99 0.58 -7.11 -11.92
N GLU A 100 0.12 -7.22 -13.17
CA GLU A 100 -0.86 -6.28 -13.73
C GLU A 100 -2.13 -6.22 -12.85
N ASN A 101 -2.59 -7.36 -12.34
CA ASN A 101 -3.75 -7.49 -11.45
C ASN A 101 -3.38 -7.53 -9.96
N SER A 102 -2.33 -6.80 -9.55
CA SER A 102 -1.87 -6.74 -8.15
C SER A 102 -3.00 -6.42 -7.17
N LYS A 103 -3.15 -7.28 -6.16
CA LYS A 103 -4.08 -7.06 -5.04
C LYS A 103 -3.58 -5.92 -4.16
N ALA A 104 -2.27 -5.85 -3.91
CA ALA A 104 -1.65 -4.79 -3.14
C ALA A 104 -1.85 -3.42 -3.78
N PHE A 105 -1.68 -3.30 -5.11
CA PHE A 105 -1.95 -2.07 -5.85
C PHE A 105 -3.39 -1.63 -5.71
N SER A 106 -4.34 -2.52 -5.98
CA SER A 106 -5.78 -2.23 -5.86
C SER A 106 -6.14 -1.78 -4.44
N ALA A 107 -5.59 -2.45 -3.42
CA ALA A 107 -5.80 -2.09 -2.03
C ALA A 107 -5.12 -0.78 -1.63
N MET A 108 -3.93 -0.49 -2.17
CA MET A 108 -3.21 0.77 -1.94
C MET A 108 -3.92 1.97 -2.57
N VAL A 109 -4.50 1.82 -3.76
CA VAL A 109 -5.35 2.85 -4.37
C VAL A 109 -6.53 3.19 -3.45
N GLN A 110 -7.24 2.17 -2.95
CA GLN A 110 -8.36 2.41 -2.03
C GLN A 110 -7.88 3.04 -0.72
N PHE A 111 -6.77 2.57 -0.16
CA PHE A 111 -6.16 3.15 1.03
C PHE A 111 -5.85 4.63 0.85
N ILE A 112 -5.23 5.02 -0.26
CA ILE A 112 -4.93 6.42 -0.56
C ILE A 112 -6.23 7.21 -0.69
N ARG A 113 -7.18 6.73 -1.50
CA ARG A 113 -8.47 7.41 -1.73
C ARG A 113 -9.30 7.58 -0.47
N ASP A 114 -9.25 6.62 0.45
CA ASP A 114 -10.02 6.68 1.68
C ASP A 114 -9.36 7.62 2.69
N TYR A 115 -8.03 7.58 2.82
CA TYR A 115 -7.35 8.12 4.00
C TYR A 115 -6.43 9.28 3.75
N ILE A 116 -5.84 9.43 2.57
CA ILE A 116 -4.89 10.49 2.26
C ILE A 116 -5.64 11.69 1.68
N ASP A 117 -5.28 12.89 2.12
CA ASP A 117 -5.81 14.12 1.56
C ASP A 117 -5.19 14.34 0.18
N GLU A 118 -6.05 14.45 -0.85
CA GLU A 118 -5.64 14.65 -2.23
C GLU A 118 -4.79 15.91 -2.41
N SER A 119 -5.08 16.97 -1.65
CA SER A 119 -4.28 18.20 -1.65
C SER A 119 -2.85 17.99 -1.13
N LEU A 120 -2.60 16.89 -0.40
CA LEU A 120 -1.31 16.52 0.15
C LEU A 120 -0.58 15.43 -0.65
N TYR A 121 -1.14 14.90 -1.74
CA TYR A 121 -0.46 13.86 -2.56
C TYR A 121 0.92 14.32 -3.03
N LYS A 122 0.99 15.56 -3.55
CA LYS A 122 2.25 16.16 -4.01
C LYS A 122 3.26 16.30 -2.88
N GLN A 123 2.81 16.76 -1.71
CA GLN A 123 3.67 16.92 -0.54
C GLN A 123 4.15 15.57 0.00
N LEU A 124 3.29 14.55 0.03
CA LEU A 124 3.65 13.20 0.45
C LEU A 124 4.71 12.60 -0.46
N ALA A 125 4.49 12.62 -1.77
CA ALA A 125 5.48 12.14 -2.75
C ALA A 125 6.81 12.88 -2.59
N ARG A 126 6.77 14.21 -2.45
CA ARG A 126 7.96 15.04 -2.22
C ARG A 126 8.73 14.63 -0.96
N ASN A 127 8.05 14.47 0.17
CA ASN A 127 8.67 14.07 1.43
C ASN A 127 9.31 12.68 1.34
N LEU A 128 8.66 11.75 0.64
CA LEU A 128 9.15 10.39 0.48
C LEU A 128 10.35 10.31 -0.46
N LEU A 129 10.34 11.03 -1.58
CA LEU A 129 11.50 11.15 -2.46
C LEU A 129 12.67 11.83 -1.73
N GLY A 130 12.40 12.89 -0.96
CA GLY A 130 13.40 13.53 -0.10
C GLY A 130 13.98 12.58 0.94
N LEU A 131 13.14 11.78 1.59
CA LEU A 131 13.59 10.78 2.56
C LEU A 131 14.53 9.74 1.93
N ILE A 132 14.23 9.29 0.71
CA ILE A 132 15.10 8.38 -0.06
C ILE A 132 16.40 9.09 -0.48
N GLN A 133 16.31 10.34 -0.96
CA GLN A 133 17.44 11.12 -1.43
C GLN A 133 18.44 11.39 -0.31
N GLU A 134 17.94 11.93 0.81
CA GLU A 134 18.72 12.42 1.94
C GLU A 134 19.25 11.28 2.82
N ASP A 135 18.65 10.08 2.79
CA ASP A 135 19.19 8.91 3.51
C ASP A 135 20.48 8.40 2.85
N SER A 136 21.60 8.80 3.44
CA SER A 136 22.96 8.47 3.02
C SER A 136 23.28 6.97 3.08
N SER A 137 22.51 6.20 3.86
CA SER A 137 22.73 4.75 3.99
C SER A 137 22.13 3.95 2.83
N ILE A 138 21.33 4.57 1.96
CA ILE A 138 20.78 3.93 0.75
C ILE A 138 21.75 4.20 -0.42
N PRO A 139 22.39 3.15 -0.99
CA PRO A 139 23.28 3.30 -2.14
C PRO A 139 22.60 3.97 -3.33
N THR A 140 23.35 4.74 -4.11
CA THR A 140 22.82 5.46 -5.28
C THR A 140 22.22 4.54 -6.35
N ASN A 141 22.75 3.32 -6.46
CA ASN A 141 22.29 2.27 -7.39
C ASN A 141 21.27 1.31 -6.77
N GLU A 142 20.85 1.53 -5.52
CA GLU A 142 19.81 0.72 -4.87
C GLU A 142 18.50 0.80 -5.67
N LYS A 143 17.82 -0.33 -5.84
CA LYS A 143 16.64 -0.42 -6.70
C LYS A 143 15.35 -0.51 -5.88
N PHE A 144 14.38 0.31 -6.26
CA PHE A 144 13.00 0.23 -5.79
C PHE A 144 12.14 -0.34 -6.91
N PHE A 145 11.25 -1.27 -6.60
CA PHE A 145 10.25 -1.69 -7.57
C PHE A 145 9.15 -0.64 -7.65
N ILE A 146 9.08 0.08 -8.77
CA ILE A 146 8.02 1.04 -9.06
C ILE A 146 7.41 0.59 -10.38
N TRP A 147 6.18 0.06 -10.32
CA TRP A 147 5.54 -0.57 -11.48
C TRP A 147 5.73 0.26 -12.77
N PRO A 148 6.11 -0.36 -13.90
CA PRO A 148 6.29 -1.81 -14.12
C PRO A 148 7.72 -2.32 -13.92
N LYS A 149 8.63 -1.55 -13.31
CA LYS A 149 10.07 -1.88 -13.34
C LYS A 149 10.82 -1.56 -12.05
N TRP A 150 12.00 -2.16 -11.94
CA TRP A 150 12.98 -1.75 -10.94
C TRP A 150 13.62 -0.42 -11.35
N VAL A 151 13.72 0.51 -10.41
CA VAL A 151 14.19 1.88 -10.60
C VAL A 151 15.29 2.16 -9.60
N GLU A 152 16.45 2.55 -10.07
CA GLU A 152 17.56 2.93 -9.19
C GLU A 152 17.27 4.26 -8.49
N LYS A 153 17.77 4.44 -7.25
CA LYS A 153 17.53 5.59 -6.37
C LYS A 153 17.73 6.94 -7.07
N GLN A 154 18.87 7.16 -7.72
CA GLN A 154 19.20 8.36 -8.49
C GLN A 154 18.23 8.64 -9.64
N SER A 155 17.68 7.59 -10.28
CA SER A 155 16.63 7.75 -11.30
C SER A 155 15.26 8.01 -10.68
N LEU A 156 14.96 7.45 -9.51
CA LEU A 156 13.70 7.63 -8.80
C LEU A 156 13.54 9.07 -8.29
N ILE A 157 14.58 9.62 -7.64
CA ILE A 157 14.53 10.96 -7.01
C ILE A 157 14.41 12.11 -8.02
N THR A 158 14.69 11.86 -9.31
CA THR A 158 14.59 12.84 -10.39
C THR A 158 13.28 12.75 -11.17
N ARG A 159 12.42 11.75 -10.89
CA ARG A 159 11.11 11.62 -11.55
C ARG A 159 10.20 12.79 -11.21
N THR A 160 9.46 13.25 -12.23
CA THR A 160 8.43 14.28 -12.13
C THR A 160 7.04 13.69 -12.14
N GLU A 161 6.82 12.59 -12.87
CA GLU A 161 5.56 11.85 -12.90
C GLU A 161 5.58 10.71 -11.87
N ILE A 162 4.66 10.77 -10.92
CA ILE A 162 4.58 9.84 -9.80
C ILE A 162 3.17 9.24 -9.74
N ASN A 163 3.07 7.93 -9.90
CA ASN A 163 1.92 7.17 -9.41
C ASN A 163 2.12 6.92 -7.91
N LEU A 164 1.28 7.52 -7.08
CA LEU A 164 1.43 7.47 -5.63
C LEU A 164 1.27 6.04 -5.06
N PRO A 165 0.27 5.23 -5.48
CA PRO A 165 0.20 3.82 -5.09
C PRO A 165 1.50 3.04 -5.35
N ASP A 166 2.07 3.17 -6.55
CA ASP A 166 3.31 2.49 -6.92
C ASP A 166 4.50 2.94 -6.07
N LEU A 167 4.58 4.25 -5.78
CA LEU A 167 5.61 4.80 -4.90
C LEU A 167 5.51 4.25 -3.47
N LEU A 168 4.30 4.25 -2.89
CA LEU A 168 4.10 3.73 -1.53
C LEU A 168 4.42 2.24 -1.43
N LEU A 169 4.01 1.45 -2.42
CA LEU A 169 4.29 0.01 -2.46
C LEU A 169 5.77 -0.28 -2.65
N GLY A 170 6.45 0.43 -3.56
CA GLY A 170 7.88 0.25 -3.78
C GLY A 170 8.73 0.58 -2.55
N ILE A 171 8.38 1.65 -1.83
CA ILE A 171 9.04 2.01 -0.57
C ILE A 171 8.75 0.97 0.51
N TRP A 172 7.50 0.52 0.62
CA TRP A 172 7.13 -0.49 1.60
C TRP A 172 7.81 -1.84 1.33
N HIS A 173 7.95 -2.22 0.06
CA HIS A 173 8.73 -3.38 -0.37
C HIS A 173 10.20 -3.24 0.02
N TYR A 174 10.84 -2.11 -0.28
CA TYR A 174 12.22 -1.85 0.14
C TYR A 174 12.38 -1.97 1.66
N ILE A 175 11.46 -1.41 2.45
CA ILE A 175 11.51 -1.52 3.90
C ILE A 175 11.40 -2.98 4.34
N ALA A 176 10.49 -3.75 3.74
CA ALA A 176 10.30 -5.16 4.08
C ALA A 176 11.51 -6.03 3.75
N ILE A 177 12.22 -5.76 2.64
CA ILE A 177 13.37 -6.57 2.21
C ILE A 177 14.66 -6.12 2.89
N ASN A 178 14.92 -4.82 2.94
CA ASN A 178 16.22 -4.27 3.30
C ASN A 178 16.27 -3.71 4.73
N ARG A 179 15.12 -3.40 5.35
CA ARG A 179 15.03 -2.66 6.63
C ARG A 179 14.06 -3.29 7.63
N SER A 180 13.70 -4.57 7.46
CA SER A 180 12.63 -5.21 8.24
C SER A 180 12.83 -5.09 9.75
N ASN A 181 14.07 -5.27 10.22
CA ASN A 181 14.46 -5.18 11.62
C ASN A 181 15.23 -3.90 11.97
N GLU A 182 15.09 -2.84 11.17
CA GLU A 182 15.86 -1.59 11.33
C GLU A 182 15.00 -0.38 11.67
N ASN A 183 13.74 -0.57 12.08
CA ASN A 183 12.86 0.54 12.43
C ASN A 183 13.47 1.47 13.49
N ILE A 184 14.14 0.88 14.49
CA ILE A 184 14.77 1.62 15.59
C ILE A 184 15.83 2.63 15.12
N LYS A 185 16.45 2.42 13.96
CA LYS A 185 17.44 3.35 13.38
C LYS A 185 16.80 4.66 12.91
N GLY A 186 15.47 4.71 12.74
CA GLY A 186 14.72 5.92 12.44
C GLY A 186 14.42 6.83 13.63
N ALA A 187 14.81 6.46 14.86
CA ALA A 187 14.48 7.20 16.08
C ALA A 187 14.96 8.65 16.03
N ASP A 188 16.23 8.88 15.66
CA ASP A 188 16.80 10.23 15.56
C ASP A 188 16.11 11.06 14.48
N THR A 189 15.74 10.43 13.36
CA THR A 189 14.97 11.06 12.29
C THR A 189 13.59 11.50 12.79
N TYR A 190 12.86 10.60 13.47
CA TYR A 190 11.58 10.94 14.08
C TYR A 190 11.71 12.08 15.11
N HIS A 191 12.74 12.05 15.96
CA HIS A 191 12.99 13.09 16.95
C HIS A 191 13.31 14.45 16.32
N SER A 192 14.07 14.47 15.21
CA SER A 192 14.34 15.69 14.44
C SER A 192 13.05 16.33 13.89
N TRP A 193 12.04 15.51 13.61
CA TRP A 193 10.74 15.95 13.12
C TRP A 193 9.79 16.38 14.24
N TYR A 194 9.95 15.86 15.46
CA TYR A 194 9.12 16.14 16.64
C TYR A 194 9.97 16.37 17.89
N PRO A 195 10.73 17.48 17.96
CA PRO A 195 11.75 17.68 19.00
C PRO A 195 11.19 17.92 20.41
N VAL A 196 9.93 18.37 20.52
CA VAL A 196 9.32 18.73 21.80
C VAL A 196 7.95 18.10 21.96
N ASN A 197 7.07 18.30 20.98
CA ASN A 197 5.69 17.84 21.03
C ASN A 197 5.41 16.81 19.92
N PRO A 198 4.93 15.59 20.26
CA PRO A 198 4.56 14.56 19.27
C PRO A 198 3.43 14.95 18.30
N LYS A 199 2.76 16.09 18.52
CA LYS A 199 1.71 16.63 17.65
C LYS A 199 2.19 17.75 16.74
N GLU A 200 3.39 18.27 16.94
CA GLU A 200 3.91 19.44 16.24
C GLU A 200 5.09 19.07 15.35
N TYR A 201 4.81 18.87 14.06
CA TYR A 201 5.84 18.51 13.09
C TYR A 201 6.72 19.73 12.73
N LYS A 202 8.03 19.56 12.81
CA LYS A 202 9.06 20.56 12.49
C LYS A 202 10.05 20.12 11.41
N GLY A 203 9.90 18.90 10.88
CA GLY A 203 10.79 18.37 9.85
C GLY A 203 10.74 19.14 8.53
N ARG A 204 11.81 19.02 7.74
CA ARG A 204 11.95 19.65 6.42
C ARG A 204 12.36 18.67 5.32
N VAL A 205 12.15 17.37 5.56
CA VAL A 205 12.50 16.31 4.60
C VAL A 205 11.81 16.58 3.26
N GLY A 206 12.55 16.47 2.16
CA GLY A 206 12.06 16.77 0.81
C GLY A 206 12.01 18.26 0.47
N ALA A 207 12.52 19.16 1.31
CA ALA A 207 12.66 20.57 0.96
C ALA A 207 13.59 20.79 -0.25
N ASP A 208 14.54 19.87 -0.48
CA ASP A 208 15.47 19.92 -1.61
C ASP A 208 14.92 19.32 -2.91
N ILE A 209 13.74 18.69 -2.87
CA ILE A 209 13.01 18.23 -4.05
C ILE A 209 12.28 19.43 -4.68
N LYS A 210 13.02 20.14 -5.55
CA LYS A 210 12.60 21.40 -6.18
C LYS A 210 11.84 21.21 -7.49
N GLN A 211 11.96 20.05 -8.13
CA GLN A 211 11.23 19.80 -9.36
C GLN A 211 9.71 19.79 -9.14
N GLU A 212 8.97 20.17 -10.18
CA GLU A 212 7.52 20.12 -10.17
C GLU A 212 7.05 18.67 -10.35
N LEU A 213 6.23 18.20 -9.41
CA LEU A 213 5.74 16.82 -9.40
C LEU A 213 4.29 16.76 -9.89
N GLN A 214 4.03 15.90 -10.87
CA GLN A 214 2.70 15.46 -11.25
C GLN A 214 2.41 14.15 -10.53
N VAL A 215 1.52 14.20 -9.53
CA VAL A 215 1.20 13.04 -8.69
C VAL A 215 -0.22 12.58 -8.96
N THR A 216 -0.36 11.28 -9.26
CA THR A 216 -1.64 10.65 -9.59
C THR A 216 -1.96 9.50 -8.62
N CYS A 217 -3.25 9.19 -8.50
CA CYS A 217 -3.77 8.03 -7.79
C CYS A 217 -4.81 7.30 -8.67
N SER A 218 -4.39 6.88 -9.86
CA SER A 218 -5.24 6.21 -10.85
C SER A 218 -4.79 4.77 -11.11
N ASN A 219 -5.74 3.95 -11.57
CA ASN A 219 -5.50 2.56 -11.97
C ASN A 219 -4.99 2.45 -13.40
N THR A 220 -4.93 3.57 -14.13
CA THR A 220 -4.67 3.60 -15.57
C THR A 220 -3.29 3.03 -15.91
N SER A 221 -2.31 3.15 -15.00
CA SER A 221 -0.94 2.67 -15.20
C SER A 221 -0.80 1.15 -15.34
N HIS A 222 -1.68 0.34 -14.72
CA HIS A 222 -1.61 -1.13 -14.83
C HIS A 222 -2.36 -1.69 -16.06
N GLN A 223 -3.30 -0.92 -16.62
CA GLN A 223 -4.12 -1.37 -17.77
C GLN A 223 -3.50 -1.02 -19.12
N SER A 224 -2.67 0.04 -19.18
CA SER A 224 -2.04 0.51 -20.43
C SER A 224 -0.74 -0.23 -20.80
N ALA A 225 -0.11 -0.94 -19.86
CA ALA A 225 1.14 -1.67 -20.11
C ALA A 225 0.96 -2.86 -21.07
N SER A 226 -0.25 -3.41 -21.18
CA SER A 226 -0.56 -4.50 -22.11
C SER A 226 -0.57 -4.07 -23.58
N ALA A 227 -0.58 -2.75 -23.89
CA ALA A 227 -0.65 -2.25 -25.27
C ALA A 227 0.72 -1.89 -25.89
N SER A 228 1.80 -1.84 -25.10
CA SER A 228 3.08 -1.28 -25.56
C SER A 228 4.24 -2.27 -25.71
N VAL A 229 3.97 -3.59 -25.68
CA VAL A 229 5.03 -4.64 -25.80
C VAL A 229 5.07 -5.29 -27.18
N LEU A 230 4.25 -4.86 -28.14
CA LEU A 230 4.24 -5.40 -29.50
C LEU A 230 4.60 -4.31 -30.52
N ASP A 231 5.85 -3.85 -30.52
CA ASP A 231 6.43 -3.38 -31.78
C ASP A 231 7.97 -3.36 -31.74
N GLY A 232 8.57 -4.06 -32.70
CA GLY A 232 10.00 -4.00 -33.01
C GLY A 232 10.78 -5.30 -32.77
N GLU A 233 10.69 -6.26 -33.68
CA GLU A 233 11.76 -6.54 -34.65
C GLU A 233 11.41 -7.73 -35.55
N ASN A 234 11.65 -7.52 -36.85
CA ASN A 234 11.23 -8.35 -37.96
C ASN A 234 12.46 -9.03 -38.58
N ASN A 235 12.28 -10.30 -39.00
CA ASN A 235 13.07 -11.10 -39.94
C ASN A 235 14.42 -11.66 -39.45
N GLN A 236 14.78 -12.94 -39.68
CA GLN A 236 14.65 -13.67 -40.94
C GLN A 236 14.75 -15.22 -40.78
N SER A 237 13.76 -15.92 -41.35
CA SER A 237 13.81 -17.19 -42.11
C SER A 237 14.58 -18.42 -41.59
N SER A 238 13.88 -19.56 -41.45
CA SER A 238 13.91 -20.61 -42.50
C SER A 238 12.82 -21.67 -42.28
N GLU A 239 12.20 -22.05 -43.39
CA GLU A 239 11.05 -22.94 -43.59
C GLU A 239 11.32 -24.39 -43.17
N LYS A 240 10.26 -25.12 -42.76
CA LYS A 240 9.70 -26.19 -43.59
C LYS A 240 8.33 -26.64 -43.10
N ALA A 241 7.44 -26.73 -44.09
CA ALA A 241 6.02 -27.02 -44.04
C ALA A 241 5.71 -28.50 -43.84
N TYR A 242 4.54 -28.80 -43.25
CA TYR A 242 3.59 -29.81 -43.77
C TYR A 242 2.16 -29.37 -43.44
N GLU A 243 1.31 -29.43 -44.47
CA GLU A 243 -0.15 -29.25 -44.55
C GLU A 243 -0.90 -30.25 -43.64
N ALA A 244 -2.18 -30.14 -43.28
CA ALA A 244 -3.39 -29.82 -44.03
C ALA A 244 -4.52 -29.61 -42.98
N ASP A 245 -5.36 -28.56 -43.09
CA ASP A 245 -6.68 -28.58 -43.74
C ASP A 245 -7.80 -28.80 -42.70
N ASP A 246 -8.57 -27.75 -42.39
CA ASP A 246 -9.94 -27.59 -42.90
C ASP A 246 -10.68 -26.44 -42.16
N SER A 247 -11.52 -25.83 -42.96
CA SER A 247 -12.33 -24.63 -42.91
C SER A 247 -13.20 -24.37 -41.67
N SER A 248 -13.46 -23.08 -41.48
CA SER A 248 -14.77 -22.45 -41.18
C SER A 248 -15.06 -21.90 -39.78
N THR A 249 -14.98 -20.56 -39.73
CA THR A 249 -15.98 -19.58 -39.23
C THR A 249 -16.46 -19.59 -37.78
N THR A 250 -16.04 -18.51 -37.08
CA THR A 250 -16.82 -17.58 -36.22
C THR A 250 -17.91 -18.13 -35.29
N GLU A 251 -17.77 -17.86 -33.99
CA GLU A 251 -18.67 -16.93 -33.27
C GLU A 251 -18.20 -16.64 -31.83
N GLU A 252 -18.29 -15.36 -31.47
CA GLU A 252 -18.07 -14.79 -30.13
C GLU A 252 -19.09 -15.33 -29.13
N ASN A 253 -18.69 -15.62 -27.89
CA ASN A 253 -19.66 -15.70 -26.79
C ASN A 253 -19.08 -15.20 -25.45
N ASN A 254 -19.59 -14.03 -25.05
CA ASN A 254 -19.48 -13.40 -23.74
C ASN A 254 -20.19 -14.27 -22.67
N TYR A 255 -19.45 -14.85 -21.73
CA TYR A 255 -20.06 -15.50 -20.56
C TYR A 255 -20.16 -14.54 -19.37
N SER A 256 -21.35 -13.97 -19.18
CA SER A 256 -21.80 -13.44 -17.89
C SER A 256 -22.17 -14.61 -16.97
N LYS A 257 -21.37 -14.86 -15.93
CA LYS A 257 -21.73 -15.83 -14.88
C LYS A 257 -22.77 -15.24 -13.93
N THR A 258 -24.03 -15.64 -14.11
CA THR A 258 -25.08 -15.45 -13.08
C THR A 258 -25.29 -16.79 -12.38
N GLN A 259 -25.08 -16.86 -11.07
CA GLN A 259 -25.38 -18.06 -10.28
C GLN A 259 -26.82 -18.00 -9.76
N ILE A 260 -27.61 -19.03 -10.05
CA ILE A 260 -28.96 -19.21 -9.49
C ILE A 260 -28.83 -20.11 -8.26
N ILE A 261 -29.14 -19.59 -7.06
CA ILE A 261 -29.17 -20.35 -5.82
C ILE A 261 -30.60 -20.84 -5.60
N GLN A 262 -30.83 -22.15 -5.74
CA GLN A 262 -32.10 -22.76 -5.33
C GLN A 262 -32.03 -23.11 -3.83
N ASN A 263 -33.04 -22.66 -3.07
CA ASN A 263 -33.23 -22.82 -1.62
C ASN A 263 -32.48 -21.81 -0.70
N ALA A 264 -32.57 -20.52 -0.98
CA ALA A 264 -32.15 -19.49 -0.02
C ALA A 264 -33.25 -19.22 1.03
N THR A 265 -32.98 -19.50 2.31
CA THR A 265 -33.82 -19.01 3.41
C THR A 265 -33.35 -17.61 3.81
N ILE A 266 -34.15 -16.59 3.49
CA ILE A 266 -33.86 -15.19 3.81
C ILE A 266 -34.73 -14.76 4.99
N VAL A 267 -34.11 -14.35 6.10
CA VAL A 267 -34.81 -13.88 7.31
C VAL A 267 -34.32 -12.49 7.67
N ASN A 268 -35.22 -11.50 7.66
CA ASN A 268 -34.96 -10.14 8.13
C ASN A 268 -35.79 -9.87 9.39
N GLN A 269 -35.14 -9.54 10.50
CA GLN A 269 -35.80 -9.21 11.77
C GLN A 269 -35.33 -7.85 12.29
N HIS A 270 -36.27 -7.01 12.73
CA HIS A 270 -35.98 -5.70 13.31
C HIS A 270 -36.81 -5.50 14.59
N GLY A 271 -36.11 -5.28 15.70
CA GLY A 271 -36.66 -5.09 17.06
C GLY A 271 -35.50 -4.93 18.06
N GLU A 272 -35.73 -4.30 19.21
CA GLU A 272 -34.66 -4.03 20.20
C GLU A 272 -34.09 -5.29 20.88
N LYS A 273 -34.81 -6.42 20.86
CA LYS A 273 -34.29 -7.74 21.26
C LYS A 273 -34.81 -8.83 20.32
N ASN A 274 -33.99 -9.23 19.36
CA ASN A 274 -34.25 -10.38 18.51
C ASN A 274 -33.54 -11.62 19.08
N ILE A 275 -34.25 -12.73 19.25
CA ILE A 275 -33.67 -14.05 19.56
C ILE A 275 -33.94 -14.97 18.38
N HIS A 276 -32.87 -15.47 17.76
CA HIS A 276 -32.95 -16.35 16.61
C HIS A 276 -32.55 -17.77 17.02
N ILE A 277 -33.50 -18.70 17.02
CA ILE A 277 -33.27 -20.12 17.34
C ILE A 277 -33.40 -20.91 16.04
N THR A 278 -32.29 -21.48 15.58
CA THR A 278 -32.24 -22.22 14.30
C THR A 278 -32.65 -23.68 14.44
N HIS A 279 -32.58 -24.27 15.63
CA HIS A 279 -33.01 -25.65 15.89
C HIS A 279 -33.23 -25.87 17.40
N VAL A 280 -34.17 -26.76 17.78
CA VAL A 280 -34.39 -27.22 19.17
C VAL A 280 -34.60 -28.72 19.13
N ASP A 281 -33.69 -29.49 19.73
CA ASP A 281 -33.76 -30.95 19.67
C ASP A 281 -34.76 -31.56 20.67
N THR A 282 -34.82 -31.11 21.93
CA THR A 282 -35.84 -31.54 22.91
C THR A 282 -35.91 -30.52 24.06
N LEU A 283 -37.13 -30.12 24.43
CA LEU A 283 -37.41 -29.33 25.64
C LEU A 283 -37.84 -30.29 26.75
N ILE A 284 -37.02 -30.39 27.80
CA ILE A 284 -37.41 -31.07 29.04
C ILE A 284 -37.92 -29.99 30.00
N ILE A 285 -39.16 -30.15 30.45
CA ILE A 285 -39.84 -29.27 31.42
C ILE A 285 -39.61 -29.83 32.83
#